data_AF-A0A060ZH85-F1
#
_entry.id   AF-A0A060ZH85-F1
#
_cell.length_a   1.000
_cell.length_b   1.000
_cell.length_c   1.000
_cell.angle_alpha   90.00
_cell.angle_beta   90.00
_cell.angle_gamma   90.00
#
_symmetry.space_group_name_H-M   'P 1'
#
loop_
_entity.id
_entity.type
_entity.pdbx_description
1 polymer ?
#
loop_
_entity_poly.entity_id
_entity_poly.type
_entity_poly.pdbx_seq_one_letter_code
_entity_poly.pdbx_strand_id
1 'polypeptide(L)'
;MNSRHYTHINSKIIKTSACLPADCVTSSYVPVKPFGDCSQHPATVEVEEFVQDSTKFTQPHRVYKNHVYVYPRHLKYDSQKSFAKARNLAVYVEFRSSDEEVAKPLKCIYGKPGGPVYTTAACSIVLHHSQNPDFYDEVKIELPTQLHEKHHLLFSFYHVTCDINAKTNSKKKEALETPGGEEGEIL
;
A
#
# COMPACT_ATOMS: atom_id res chain seq x y z
N MET A 1 8.29 -23.18 -14.12
CA MET A 1 6.94 -23.66 -14.49
C MET A 1 6.16 -22.48 -15.04
N ASN A 2 6.23 -22.24 -16.36
CA ASN A 2 5.47 -21.16 -16.99
C ASN A 2 4.31 -21.79 -17.77
N SER A 3 3.11 -21.69 -17.19
CA SER A 3 1.86 -22.08 -17.83
C SER A 3 1.61 -21.12 -19.01
N ARG A 4 1.72 -21.64 -20.24
CA ARG A 4 1.27 -20.93 -21.43
C ARG A 4 -0.25 -21.07 -21.51
N HIS A 5 -0.97 -20.01 -21.16
CA HIS A 5 -2.39 -19.92 -21.45
C HIS A 5 -2.56 -19.82 -22.97
N TYR A 6 -3.06 -20.89 -23.58
CA TYR A 6 -3.56 -20.87 -24.94
C TYR A 6 -5.02 -20.43 -24.91
N THR A 7 -5.32 -19.25 -25.43
CA THR A 7 -6.69 -18.84 -25.71
C THR A 7 -7.10 -19.45 -27.04
N HIS A 8 -7.96 -20.47 -27.00
CA HIS A 8 -8.60 -21.03 -28.18
C HIS A 8 -9.59 -20.00 -28.73
N ILE A 9 -9.23 -19.33 -29.82
CA ILE A 9 -10.16 -18.43 -30.52
C ILE A 9 -11.01 -19.33 -31.43
N ASN A 10 -12.28 -19.55 -31.07
CA ASN A 10 -13.24 -20.22 -31.94
C ASN A 10 -13.51 -19.32 -33.15
N SER A 11 -12.78 -19.50 -34.25
CA SER A 11 -13.08 -18.86 -35.52
C SER A 11 -14.23 -19.61 -36.20
N LYS A 12 -15.44 -19.09 -36.09
CA LYS A 12 -16.58 -19.54 -36.89
C LYS A 12 -16.46 -18.90 -38.27
N ILE A 13 -16.02 -19.66 -39.27
CA ILE A 13 -16.03 -19.20 -40.67
C ILE A 13 -17.50 -19.15 -41.11
N ILE A 14 -18.06 -17.94 -41.13
CA ILE A 14 -19.37 -17.71 -41.75
C ILE A 14 -19.13 -17.67 -43.26
N LYS A 15 -19.47 -18.76 -43.96
CA LYS A 15 -19.60 -18.74 -45.42
C LYS A 15 -20.86 -17.95 -45.76
N THR A 16 -20.74 -16.63 -45.86
CA THR A 16 -21.81 -15.77 -46.37
C THR A 16 -21.71 -15.77 -47.89
N SER A 17 -22.67 -16.39 -48.55
CA SER A 17 -22.84 -16.28 -50.00
C SER A 17 -23.26 -14.86 -50.37
N ALA A 18 -22.53 -14.27 -51.32
CA ALA A 18 -22.90 -13.15 -52.18
C ALA A 18 -23.34 -11.83 -51.50
N CYS A 19 -22.33 -11.00 -51.18
CA CYS A 19 -22.23 -9.55 -51.44
C CYS A 19 -21.28 -8.99 -50.38
N LEU A 20 -19.98 -8.84 -50.70
CA LEU A 20 -19.04 -8.18 -49.80
C LEU A 20 -19.46 -6.70 -49.68
N PRO A 21 -19.51 -6.11 -48.47
CA PRO A 21 -19.69 -4.68 -48.31
C PRO A 21 -18.62 -3.93 -49.10
N ALA A 22 -18.99 -2.79 -49.72
CA ALA A 22 -18.00 -1.92 -50.33
C ALA A 22 -17.00 -1.42 -49.27
N ASP A 23 -15.77 -1.13 -49.70
CA ASP A 23 -14.72 -0.54 -48.87
C ASP A 23 -14.20 -1.45 -47.72
N CYS A 24 -14.12 -2.76 -47.97
CA CYS A 24 -13.52 -3.72 -47.05
C CYS A 24 -12.01 -3.90 -47.26
N VAL A 25 -11.25 -4.19 -46.19
CA VAL A 25 -9.83 -4.58 -46.25
C VAL A 25 -9.60 -5.99 -45.71
N THR A 26 -8.57 -6.67 -46.21
CA THR A 26 -8.10 -7.94 -45.64
C THR A 26 -7.38 -7.73 -44.30
N SER A 27 -7.09 -8.82 -43.56
CA SER A 27 -6.25 -8.77 -42.36
C SER A 27 -4.82 -8.27 -42.62
N SER A 28 -4.38 -8.26 -43.88
CA SER A 28 -3.11 -7.67 -44.31
C SER A 28 -3.27 -6.23 -44.81
N TYR A 29 -4.40 -5.57 -44.52
CA TYR A 29 -4.75 -4.20 -44.92
C TYR A 29 -4.80 -3.97 -46.43
N VAL A 30 -4.98 -5.03 -47.22
CA VAL A 30 -5.15 -4.93 -48.68
C VAL A 30 -6.62 -4.68 -49.01
N PRO A 31 -6.96 -3.64 -49.81
CA PRO A 31 -8.33 -3.36 -50.26
C PRO A 31 -8.97 -4.53 -51.01
N VAL A 32 -10.22 -4.84 -50.69
CA VAL A 32 -11.02 -5.86 -51.37
C VAL A 32 -12.04 -5.17 -52.27
N LYS A 33 -12.07 -5.54 -53.55
CA LYS A 33 -13.02 -4.96 -54.50
C LYS A 33 -14.47 -5.39 -54.18
N PRO A 34 -15.46 -4.50 -54.31
CA PRO A 34 -15.35 -3.11 -54.74
C PRO A 34 -14.81 -2.21 -53.62
N PHE A 35 -13.82 -1.39 -53.95
CA PHE A 35 -13.22 -0.38 -53.07
C PHE A 35 -13.14 0.93 -53.87
N GLY A 36 -13.44 2.07 -53.26
CA GLY A 36 -13.36 3.38 -53.91
C GLY A 36 -12.00 3.66 -54.56
N ASP A 37 -11.95 4.59 -55.53
CA ASP A 37 -10.69 4.99 -56.15
C ASP A 37 -9.75 5.63 -55.11
N CYS A 38 -8.71 4.88 -54.73
CA CYS A 38 -7.71 5.31 -53.76
C CYS A 38 -6.66 6.26 -54.34
N SER A 39 -6.82 6.73 -55.59
CA SER A 39 -5.88 7.67 -56.23
C SER A 39 -5.70 8.97 -55.44
N GLN A 40 -6.76 9.46 -54.78
CA GLN A 40 -6.71 10.68 -53.95
C GLN A 40 -6.54 10.38 -52.45
N HIS A 41 -7.05 9.25 -51.98
CA HIS A 41 -6.97 8.83 -50.58
C HIS A 41 -6.65 7.34 -50.47
N PRO A 42 -5.46 6.94 -49.97
CA PRO A 42 -5.16 5.54 -49.77
C PRO A 42 -6.10 4.91 -48.73
N ALA A 43 -6.39 3.62 -48.89
CA ALA A 43 -7.13 2.86 -47.89
C ALA A 43 -6.44 2.99 -46.53
N THR A 44 -7.15 3.55 -45.56
CA THR A 44 -6.63 3.86 -44.23
C THR A 44 -7.45 3.11 -43.20
N VAL A 45 -6.80 2.51 -42.22
CA VAL A 45 -7.45 1.95 -41.04
C VAL A 45 -7.09 2.81 -39.84
N GLU A 46 -8.11 3.37 -39.20
CA GLU A 46 -7.95 4.07 -37.94
C GLU A 46 -7.79 3.03 -36.82
N VAL A 47 -6.73 3.17 -36.04
CA VAL A 47 -6.45 2.33 -34.88
C VAL A 47 -6.56 3.24 -33.66
N GLU A 48 -7.58 3.00 -32.84
CA GLU A 48 -7.72 3.66 -31.54
C GLU A 48 -7.18 2.73 -30.45
N GLU A 49 -6.36 3.28 -29.55
CA GLU A 49 -5.94 2.54 -28.36
C GLU A 49 -7.13 2.42 -27.41
N PHE A 50 -7.39 1.22 -26.88
CA PHE A 50 -8.41 1.04 -25.86
C PHE A 50 -8.13 1.98 -24.69
N VAL A 51 -9.15 2.76 -24.29
CA VAL A 51 -9.08 3.59 -23.09
C VAL A 51 -8.81 2.67 -21.90
N GLN A 52 -7.57 2.68 -21.40
CA GLN A 52 -7.22 1.93 -20.22
C GLN A 52 -7.86 2.59 -19.00
N ASP A 53 -8.47 1.80 -18.12
CA ASP A 53 -9.18 2.27 -16.91
C ASP A 53 -8.29 3.10 -15.95
N SER A 54 -6.98 3.18 -16.19
CA SER A 54 -6.09 3.99 -15.36
C SER A 54 -4.95 4.65 -16.15
N THR A 55 -4.78 5.95 -15.91
CA THR A 55 -3.75 6.81 -16.51
C THR A 55 -2.31 6.47 -16.09
N LYS A 56 -2.11 5.59 -15.11
CA LYS A 56 -0.78 5.15 -14.64
C LYS A 56 0.02 4.36 -15.69
N PHE A 57 -0.65 3.83 -16.71
CA PHE A 57 -0.02 3.02 -17.75
C PHE A 57 0.28 3.80 -19.04
N THR A 58 -0.22 5.04 -19.17
CA THR A 58 0.06 5.89 -20.34
C THR A 58 1.44 6.56 -20.27
N GLN A 59 2.15 6.46 -19.15
CA GLN A 59 3.47 7.06 -18.94
C GLN A 59 4.41 6.11 -18.16
N PRO A 60 5.06 5.15 -18.85
CA PRO A 60 6.02 4.27 -18.20
C PRO A 60 7.13 5.10 -17.54
N HIS A 61 7.49 4.76 -16.30
CA HIS A 61 8.54 5.38 -15.49
C HIS A 61 8.27 6.77 -14.86
N ARG A 62 7.03 7.28 -14.85
CA ARG A 62 6.71 8.54 -14.12
C ARG A 62 6.51 8.36 -12.60
N VAL A 63 6.49 7.13 -12.11
CA VAL A 63 6.22 6.84 -10.69
C VAL A 63 7.50 6.35 -10.02
N TYR A 64 8.10 7.19 -9.18
CA TYR A 64 9.17 6.83 -8.26
C TYR A 64 8.58 6.54 -6.88
N LYS A 65 8.91 5.37 -6.32
CA LYS A 65 8.54 4.99 -4.95
C LYS A 65 9.80 4.83 -4.13
N ASN A 66 9.94 5.66 -3.09
CA ASN A 66 11.03 5.55 -2.14
C ASN A 66 10.56 4.80 -0.90
N HIS A 67 11.23 3.69 -0.57
CA HIS A 67 10.91 2.89 0.61
C HIS A 67 12.03 2.99 1.64
N VAL A 68 11.66 3.22 2.90
CA VAL A 68 12.54 3.12 4.06
C VAL A 68 12.10 1.93 4.91
N TYR A 69 13.07 1.17 5.39
CA TYR A 69 12.85 0.04 6.28
C TYR A 69 13.48 0.36 7.63
N VAL A 70 12.65 0.37 8.67
CA VAL A 70 13.06 0.67 10.06
C VAL A 70 12.98 -0.61 10.87
N TYR A 71 14.06 -0.91 11.58
CA TYR A 71 14.18 -2.10 12.44
C TYR A 71 14.52 -1.63 13.86
N PRO A 72 13.52 -1.45 14.75
CA PRO A 72 13.80 -1.37 16.18
C PRO A 72 14.58 -2.63 16.59
N ARG A 73 15.70 -2.47 17.30
CA ARG A 73 16.57 -3.60 17.66
C ARG A 73 16.51 -3.92 19.14
N HIS A 74 16.90 -2.96 19.97
CA HIS A 74 17.04 -3.17 21.40
C HIS A 74 16.61 -1.90 22.14
N LEU A 75 15.84 -2.07 23.21
CA LEU A 75 15.51 -1.00 24.14
C LEU A 75 16.11 -1.32 25.50
N LYS A 76 16.90 -0.40 26.04
CA LYS A 76 17.46 -0.49 27.38
C LYS A 76 16.73 0.50 28.30
N TYR A 77 15.88 -0.01 29.20
CA TYR A 77 15.04 0.81 30.09
C TYR A 77 15.39 0.63 31.58
N ASP A 78 16.55 0.07 31.88
CA ASP A 78 17.01 -0.19 33.25
C ASP A 78 17.35 1.06 34.08
N SER A 79 17.67 2.17 33.41
CA SER A 79 18.22 3.38 34.04
C SER A 79 17.21 4.53 34.16
N GLN A 80 15.94 4.29 33.79
CA GLN A 80 14.91 5.34 33.76
C GLN A 80 14.29 5.57 35.14
N LYS A 81 14.22 6.85 35.54
CA LYS A 81 13.62 7.25 36.83
C LYS A 81 12.10 7.11 36.81
N SER A 82 11.50 7.39 35.66
CA SER A 82 10.09 7.16 35.36
C SER A 82 9.86 5.67 35.05
N PHE A 83 8.83 5.09 35.64
CA PHE A 83 8.46 3.67 35.47
C PHE A 83 9.60 2.65 35.70
N ALA A 84 10.32 2.77 36.83
CA ALA A 84 11.44 1.90 37.20
C ALA A 84 11.14 0.37 37.22
N LYS A 85 9.87 -0.04 37.11
CA LYS A 85 9.43 -1.44 37.04
C LYS A 85 8.77 -1.81 35.69
N ALA A 86 8.94 -1.00 34.65
CA ALA A 86 8.36 -1.30 33.34
C ALA A 86 8.94 -2.58 32.74
N ARG A 87 8.08 -3.53 32.34
CA ARG A 87 8.50 -4.86 31.88
C ARG A 87 7.74 -5.39 30.66
N ASN A 88 6.82 -4.61 30.11
CA ASN A 88 6.05 -4.98 28.92
C ASN A 88 6.14 -3.80 27.97
N LEU A 89 7.32 -3.59 27.40
CA LEU A 89 7.60 -2.40 26.61
C LEU A 89 7.25 -2.61 25.14
N ALA A 90 6.51 -1.66 24.57
CA ALA A 90 6.17 -1.58 23.16
C ALA A 90 6.83 -0.35 22.54
N VAL A 91 7.18 -0.43 21.26
CA VAL A 91 7.63 0.72 20.46
C VAL A 91 6.59 1.00 19.39
N TYR A 92 6.12 2.24 19.35
CA TYR A 92 5.36 2.78 18.23
C TYR A 92 6.28 3.61 17.35
N VAL A 93 6.18 3.39 16.04
CA VAL A 93 6.92 4.12 15.02
C VAL A 93 5.91 4.91 14.18
N GLU A 94 6.11 6.21 14.10
CA GLU A 94 5.34 7.12 13.27
C GLU A 94 6.27 7.87 12.32
N PHE A 95 5.75 8.29 11.17
CA PHE A 95 6.43 9.23 10.29
C PHE A 95 5.64 10.53 10.25
N ARG A 96 6.23 11.64 10.68
CA ARG A 96 5.56 12.94 10.84
C ARG A 96 6.10 13.97 9.86
N SER A 97 5.27 14.97 9.55
CA SER A 97 5.67 16.10 8.69
C SER A 97 6.48 17.17 9.43
N SER A 98 6.33 17.32 10.75
CA SER A 98 7.06 18.30 11.56
C SER A 98 6.97 17.94 13.05
N ASP A 99 7.83 18.55 13.87
CA ASP A 99 7.85 18.40 15.34
C ASP A 99 6.80 19.25 16.07
N GLU A 100 5.93 19.94 15.33
CA GLU A 100 4.86 20.75 15.93
C GLU A 100 3.88 19.83 16.66
N GLU A 101 3.39 20.23 17.84
CA GLU A 101 2.53 19.36 18.67
C GLU A 101 1.26 18.89 17.94
N VAL A 102 0.71 19.75 17.08
CA VAL A 102 -0.48 19.47 16.28
C VAL A 102 -0.17 18.69 14.99
N ALA A 103 1.09 18.43 14.68
CA ALA A 103 1.50 17.71 13.49
C ALA A 103 1.03 16.26 13.54
N LYS A 104 0.31 15.83 12.50
CA LYS A 104 -0.26 14.49 12.44
C LYS A 104 0.70 13.51 11.77
N PRO A 105 0.72 12.24 12.21
CA PRO A 105 1.45 11.20 11.52
C PRO A 105 0.88 10.96 10.12
N LEU A 106 1.77 10.72 9.16
CA LEU A 106 1.46 10.52 7.76
C LEU A 106 1.07 9.05 7.51
N LYS A 107 0.01 8.84 6.73
CA LYS A 107 -0.51 7.51 6.39
C LYS A 107 0.32 6.86 5.28
N CYS A 108 1.53 6.43 5.63
CA CYS A 108 2.55 5.98 4.69
C CYS A 108 3.30 4.71 5.12
N ILE A 109 2.95 4.16 6.28
CA ILE A 109 3.54 2.92 6.80
C ILE A 109 2.71 1.74 6.28
N TYR A 110 3.35 0.69 5.78
CA TYR A 110 2.62 -0.49 5.31
C TYR A 110 1.93 -1.21 6.47
N GLY A 111 0.62 -1.42 6.33
CA GLY A 111 -0.23 -2.07 7.34
C GLY A 111 -0.11 -3.59 7.34
N LYS A 112 -0.68 -4.22 8.38
CA LYS A 112 -0.77 -5.68 8.49
C LYS A 112 -1.79 -6.25 7.48
N PRO A 113 -1.61 -7.51 7.03
CA PRO A 113 -2.58 -8.18 6.18
C PRO A 113 -3.99 -8.17 6.77
N GLY A 114 -5.01 -7.93 5.93
CA GLY A 114 -6.41 -7.82 6.35
C GLY A 114 -6.82 -6.45 6.88
N GLY A 115 -5.88 -5.50 6.98
CA GLY A 115 -6.15 -4.10 7.32
C GLY A 115 -6.00 -3.14 6.12
N PRO A 116 -6.05 -1.82 6.39
CA PRO A 116 -5.70 -0.81 5.39
C PRO A 116 -4.28 -1.02 4.85
N VAL A 117 -4.06 -0.75 3.56
CA VAL A 117 -2.74 -0.85 2.91
C VAL A 117 -1.70 0.01 3.63
N TYR A 118 -2.10 1.22 4.02
CA TYR A 118 -1.26 2.14 4.77
C TYR A 118 -1.88 2.51 6.12
N THR A 119 -1.04 2.63 7.13
CA THR A 119 -1.33 3.11 8.48
C THR A 119 -0.47 4.33 8.80
N THR A 120 -0.84 5.06 9.86
CA THR A 120 -0.10 6.23 10.36
C THR A 120 0.99 5.84 11.37
N ALA A 121 0.83 4.68 12.01
CA ALA A 121 1.76 4.14 12.98
C ALA A 121 1.94 2.63 12.77
N ALA A 122 3.09 2.12 13.20
CA ALA A 122 3.35 0.70 13.42
C ALA A 122 3.72 0.47 14.88
N CYS A 123 3.30 -0.66 15.44
CA CYS A 123 3.57 -1.05 16.81
C CYS A 123 4.33 -2.38 16.83
N SER A 124 5.39 -2.44 17.62
CA SER A 124 6.19 -3.64 17.84
C SER A 124 5.40 -4.69 18.63
N ILE A 125 5.87 -5.94 18.57
CA ILE A 125 5.39 -6.97 19.49
C ILE A 125 5.85 -6.60 20.92
N VAL A 126 5.01 -6.90 21.91
CA VAL A 126 5.34 -6.72 23.34
C VAL A 126 5.91 -8.01 23.88
N LEU A 127 7.14 -7.95 24.40
CA LEU A 127 7.74 -9.08 25.11
C LEU A 127 7.32 -9.05 26.58
N HIS A 128 6.69 -10.14 27.02
CA HIS A 128 6.18 -10.26 28.37
C HIS A 128 7.31 -10.31 29.41
N HIS A 129 7.19 -9.47 30.44
CA HIS A 129 8.08 -9.42 31.58
C HIS A 129 9.55 -9.07 31.29
N SER A 130 9.84 -8.45 30.13
CA SER A 130 11.17 -7.96 29.76
C SER A 130 11.30 -6.44 29.91
N GLN A 131 12.25 -6.02 30.73
CA GLN A 131 12.63 -4.61 30.89
C GLN A 131 13.60 -4.11 29.80
N ASN A 132 14.28 -5.04 29.11
CA ASN A 132 15.20 -4.74 28.02
C ASN A 132 14.86 -5.61 26.79
N PRO A 133 13.75 -5.34 26.09
CA PRO A 133 13.31 -6.19 24.99
C PRO A 133 14.20 -6.05 23.76
N ASP A 134 14.44 -7.19 23.11
CA ASP A 134 14.94 -7.26 21.73
C ASP A 134 13.76 -7.36 20.78
N PHE A 135 13.70 -6.45 19.81
CA PHE A 135 12.67 -6.42 18.79
C PHE A 135 13.18 -7.05 17.48
N TYR A 136 12.26 -7.66 16.76
CA TYR A 136 12.53 -8.29 15.46
C TYR A 136 11.57 -7.77 14.38
N ASP A 137 10.82 -6.71 14.69
CA ASP A 137 9.85 -6.11 13.81
C ASP A 137 10.55 -5.33 12.67
N GLU A 138 9.95 -5.39 11.48
CA GLU A 138 10.32 -4.58 10.32
C GLU A 138 9.18 -3.62 10.00
N VAL A 139 9.47 -2.32 9.98
CA VAL A 139 8.51 -1.28 9.58
C VAL A 139 8.90 -0.77 8.20
N LYS A 140 8.10 -1.11 7.19
CA LYS A 140 8.24 -0.60 5.83
C LYS A 140 7.43 0.68 5.66
N ILE A 141 8.08 1.74 5.18
CA ILE A 141 7.49 3.08 5.00
C ILE A 141 7.67 3.50 3.54
N GLU A 142 6.60 3.97 2.90
CA GLU A 142 6.67 4.61 1.58
C GLU A 142 6.77 6.12 1.75
N LEU A 143 7.95 6.69 1.54
CA LEU A 143 8.14 8.13 1.75
C LEU A 143 7.32 8.96 0.76
N PRO A 144 6.85 10.15 1.18
CA PRO A 144 6.27 11.13 0.27
C PRO A 144 7.25 11.48 -0.87
N THR A 145 6.71 11.80 -2.04
CA THR A 145 7.51 12.24 -3.19
C THR A 145 8.23 13.57 -2.93
N GLN A 146 7.65 14.42 -2.08
CA GLN A 146 8.23 15.70 -1.65
C GLN A 146 8.68 15.59 -0.19
N LEU A 147 9.88 15.03 0.01
CA LEU A 147 10.51 15.02 1.32
C LEU A 147 11.16 16.37 1.61
N HIS A 148 11.13 16.79 2.88
CA HIS A 148 11.76 18.02 3.36
C HIS A 148 12.33 17.82 4.76
N GLU A 149 13.19 18.74 5.19
CA GLU A 149 13.98 18.64 6.43
C GLU A 149 13.17 18.48 7.73
N LYS A 150 11.92 18.96 7.77
CA LYS A 150 11.04 18.80 8.94
C LYS A 150 10.47 17.38 9.12
N HIS A 151 10.55 16.53 8.09
CA HIS A 151 10.05 15.17 8.20
C HIS A 151 10.95 14.34 9.11
N HIS A 152 10.36 13.61 10.04
CA HIS A 152 11.10 12.77 10.96
C HIS A 152 10.32 11.51 11.34
N LEU A 153 11.05 10.55 11.91
CA LEU A 153 10.48 9.38 12.56
C LEU A 153 10.31 9.68 14.04
N LEU A 154 9.11 9.47 14.57
CA LEU A 154 8.86 9.51 16.01
C LEU A 154 8.80 8.09 16.55
N PHE A 155 9.57 7.85 17.62
CA PHE A 155 9.55 6.61 18.39
C PHE A 155 8.89 6.87 19.75
N SER A 156 7.76 6.23 20.00
CA SER A 156 7.03 6.35 21.26
C SER A 156 7.09 5.01 22.01
N PHE A 157 7.47 5.06 23.28
CA PHE A 157 7.67 3.88 24.12
C PHE A 157 6.52 3.76 25.13
N TYR A 158 5.86 2.60 25.14
CA TYR A 158 4.71 2.35 26.01
C TYR A 158 4.98 1.19 26.95
N HIS A 159 4.59 1.34 28.21
CA HIS A 159 4.53 0.24 29.17
C HIS A 159 3.11 -0.35 29.20
N VAL A 160 2.97 -1.59 28.76
CA VAL A 160 1.69 -2.29 28.64
C VAL A 160 1.38 -3.08 29.90
N THR A 161 0.43 -2.60 30.71
CA THR A 161 -0.04 -3.34 31.89
C THR A 161 -1.04 -4.42 31.47
N CYS A 162 -0.88 -5.65 31.98
CA CYS A 162 -1.84 -6.73 31.77
C CYS A 162 -2.60 -7.02 33.07
N ASP A 163 -3.89 -6.68 33.13
CA ASP A 163 -4.73 -7.04 34.28
C ASP A 163 -5.20 -8.50 34.18
N ILE A 164 -4.55 -9.36 34.96
CA ILE A 164 -4.84 -10.81 34.99
C ILE A 164 -6.19 -11.10 35.70
N ASN A 165 -6.76 -10.13 36.43
CA ASN A 165 -7.97 -10.31 37.24
C ASN A 165 -9.31 -10.12 36.47
N ALA A 166 -9.30 -9.91 35.16
CA ALA A 166 -10.53 -9.73 34.37
C ALA A 166 -11.34 -11.03 34.10
N LYS A 167 -10.87 -12.20 34.57
CA LYS A 167 -11.51 -13.51 34.32
C LYS A 167 -12.63 -13.92 35.31
N THR A 168 -13.25 -12.96 36.02
CA THR A 168 -14.42 -13.26 36.88
C THR A 168 -15.71 -12.54 36.49
N ASN A 169 -15.77 -11.81 35.37
CA ASN A 169 -17.03 -11.25 34.88
C ASN A 169 -17.16 -11.37 33.35
N SER A 170 -17.59 -12.56 32.90
CA SER A 170 -18.06 -12.75 31.53
C SER A 170 -19.47 -12.18 31.34
N LYS A 171 -19.62 -11.18 30.46
CA LYS A 171 -20.68 -10.98 29.44
C LYS A 171 -20.98 -9.49 29.18
N LYS A 172 -20.29 -8.87 28.22
CA LYS A 172 -20.91 -8.25 27.02
C LYS A 172 -19.82 -7.75 26.06
N LYS A 173 -20.08 -8.01 24.78
CA LYS A 173 -19.37 -7.57 23.58
C LYS A 173 -19.59 -6.06 23.39
N GLU A 174 -18.54 -5.26 23.20
CA GLU A 174 -18.41 -4.24 22.14
C GLU A 174 -17.13 -3.41 22.27
N ALA A 175 -16.62 -3.01 21.09
CA ALA A 175 -15.67 -1.95 20.76
C ALA A 175 -14.34 -1.86 21.54
N LEU A 176 -13.26 -1.87 20.77
CA LEU A 176 -11.93 -1.42 21.18
C LEU A 176 -12.00 0.09 21.44
N GLU A 177 -12.48 0.48 22.62
CA GLU A 177 -12.49 1.86 23.10
C GLU A 177 -11.08 2.23 23.58
N THR A 178 -10.55 3.29 22.98
CA THR A 178 -9.34 4.00 23.37
C THR A 178 -9.36 4.38 24.85
N PRO A 179 -8.36 4.02 25.68
CA PRO A 179 -8.17 4.68 26.95
C PRO A 179 -7.44 6.00 26.68
N GLY A 180 -8.06 7.11 27.08
CA GLY A 180 -7.48 8.45 27.01
C GLY A 180 -6.10 8.46 27.66
N GLY A 181 -5.12 8.94 26.89
CA GLY A 181 -3.79 9.21 27.40
C GLY A 181 -3.87 10.36 28.38
N GLU A 182 -3.45 10.12 29.62
CA GLU A 182 -2.88 11.18 30.43
C GLU A 182 -1.58 11.59 29.73
N GLU A 183 -1.60 12.78 29.14
CA GLU A 183 -0.42 13.47 28.60
C GLU A 183 0.50 13.80 29.79
N GLY A 184 1.47 12.91 30.02
CA GLY A 184 2.65 13.21 30.81
C GLY A 184 3.69 13.86 29.91
N GLU A 185 3.66 15.19 29.82
CA GLU A 185 4.76 16.01 29.30
C GLU A 185 6.03 15.71 30.12
N ILE A 186 7.11 15.31 29.47
CA ILE A 186 8.43 15.16 30.10
C ILE A 186 9.39 16.07 29.33
N LEU A 187 9.78 17.17 29.98
CA LEU A 187 10.95 17.99 29.66
C LEU A 187 12.25 17.17 29.80
#